data_AF-A0A1H4F6U9-F1
#
_entry.id   AF-A0A1H4F6U9-F1
#
_cell.length_a   1.000
_cell.length_b   1.000
_cell.length_c   1.000
_cell.angle_alpha   90.00
_cell.angle_beta   90.00
_cell.angle_gamma   90.00
#
_symmetry.space_group_name_H-M   'P 1'
#
loop_
_entity.id
_entity.type
_entity.pdbx_description
1 polymer ?
#
loop_
_entity_poly.entity_id
_entity_poly.type
_entity_poly.pdbx_seq_one_letter_code
_entity_poly.pdbx_strand_id
1 'polypeptide(L)' 'MSKSELAAKAGVSRNTLMNWCKPYQKELEAMGLGPNAKVLPPNVVQFLANKLCLDV' A
#
# COMPACT_ATOMS: atom_id res chain seq x y z
N MET A 1 -5.60 -1.71 8.28
CA MET A 1 -5.62 -0.46 7.48
C MET A 1 -6.09 -0.80 6.08
N SER A 2 -7.01 -0.02 5.52
CA SER A 2 -7.55 -0.23 4.17
C SER A 2 -6.74 0.53 3.11
N LYS A 3 -6.80 0.12 1.84
CA LYS A 3 -6.15 0.84 0.73
C LYS A 3 -6.52 2.33 0.68
N SER A 4 -7.78 2.65 1.00
CA SER A 4 -8.27 4.03 1.05
C SER A 4 -7.73 4.83 2.25
N GLU A 5 -7.55 4.20 3.40
CA GLU A 5 -6.98 4.86 4.58
C GLU A 5 -5.51 5.19 4.37
N LEU A 6 -4.74 4.26 3.78
CA LEU A 6 -3.35 4.51 3.42
C LEU A 6 -3.23 5.64 2.39
N ALA A 7 -4.13 5.69 1.41
CA ALA A 7 -4.17 6.75 0.42
C ALA A 7 -4.49 8.11 1.06
N ALA A 8 -5.45 8.14 2.00
CA ALA A 8 -5.80 9.33 2.74
C ALA A 8 -4.63 9.86 3.59
N LYS A 9 -3.91 8.98 4.30
CA LYS A 9 -2.70 9.35 5.06
C LYS A 9 -1.59 9.87 4.16
N ALA A 10 -1.46 9.29 2.97
CA ALA A 10 -0.52 9.74 1.96
C ALA A 10 -0.93 11.04 1.25
N GLY A 11 -2.13 11.57 1.50
CA GLY A 11 -2.64 12.75 0.80
C GLY A 11 -2.87 12.53 -0.70
N VAL A 12 -2.96 11.27 -1.15
CA VAL A 12 -3.13 10.92 -2.56
C VAL A 12 -4.43 10.17 -2.80
N SER A 13 -4.91 10.20 -4.05
CA SER A 13 -6.03 9.35 -4.44
C SER A 13 -5.66 7.87 -4.42
N ARG A 14 -6.64 7.00 -4.15
CA ARG A 14 -6.47 5.54 -4.19
C ARG A 14 -5.81 5.05 -5.49
N ASN A 15 -6.17 5.65 -6.62
CA ASN A 15 -5.60 5.29 -7.93
C ASN A 15 -4.11 5.63 -8.02
N THR A 16 -3.70 6.78 -7.49
CA THR A 16 -2.29 7.21 -7.42
C THR A 16 -1.49 6.24 -6.55
N LEU A 17 -2.02 5.92 -5.36
CA LEU A 17 -1.39 4.93 -4.48
C LEU A 17 -1.25 3.56 -5.15
N MET A 18 -2.29 3.10 -5.87
CA MET A 18 -2.24 1.83 -6.61
C MET A 18 -1.21 1.87 -7.74
N ASN A 19 -1.08 3.00 -8.46
CA ASN A 19 -0.03 3.18 -9.45
C ASN A 19 1.38 3.14 -8.82
N TRP A 20 1.56 3.73 -7.64
CA TRP A 20 2.82 3.64 -6.90
C TRP A 20 3.11 2.23 -6.39
N CYS A 21 2.07 1.44 -6.12
CA CYS A 21 2.22 0.04 -5.72
C CYS A 21 2.52 -0.92 -6.89
N LYS A 22 2.21 -0.56 -8.15
CA LYS A 22 2.46 -1.41 -9.33
C LYS A 22 3.90 -1.94 -9.44
N PRO A 23 4.96 -1.11 -9.32
CA PRO A 23 6.34 -1.62 -9.38
C PRO A 23 6.67 -2.63 -8.27
N TYR A 24 6.02 -2.50 -7.11
CA TYR A 24 6.24 -3.36 -5.95
C TYR A 24 5.25 -4.53 -5.88
N GLN A 25 4.42 -4.74 -6.89
CA GLN A 25 3.34 -5.73 -6.83
C GLN A 25 3.84 -7.14 -6.50
N LYS A 26 4.98 -7.55 -7.07
CA LYS A 26 5.61 -8.84 -6.76
C LYS A 26 6.06 -8.97 -5.30
N GLU A 27 6.61 -7.90 -4.73
CA GLU A 27 7.02 -7.87 -3.31
C GLU A 27 5.80 -7.86 -2.39
N LEU A 28 4.76 -7.12 -2.77
CA LEU A 28 3.48 -7.09 -2.08
C LEU A 28 2.80 -8.46 -2.06
N GLU A 29 2.79 -9.16 -3.19
CA GLU A 29 2.28 -10.53 -3.30
C GLU A 29 3.10 -11.52 -2.46
N ALA A 30 4.44 -11.39 -2.47
CA ALA A 30 5.31 -12.18 -1.60
C ALA A 30 5.07 -11.93 -0.10
N MET A 31 4.65 -10.72 0.26
CA MET A 31 4.22 -10.35 1.64
C MET A 31 2.78 -10.79 1.97
N GLY A 32 2.08 -11.46 1.04
CA GLY A 32 0.73 -11.97 1.23
C GLY A 32 -0.39 -11.01 0.79
N LEU A 33 -0.07 -9.91 0.12
CA LEU A 33 -1.08 -8.99 -0.43
C LEU A 33 -1.63 -9.53 -1.75
N GLY A 34 -2.71 -10.31 -1.67
CA GLY A 34 -3.45 -10.71 -2.87
C GLY A 34 -4.11 -9.52 -3.59
N PRO A 35 -4.41 -9.67 -4.90
CA PRO A 35 -5.04 -8.61 -5.71
C PRO A 35 -6.37 -8.10 -5.14
N ASN A 36 -7.12 -8.98 -4.46
CA ASN A 36 -8.41 -8.69 -3.83
C ASN A 36 -8.33 -8.45 -2.32
N ALA A 37 -7.13 -8.26 -1.75
CA ALA A 37 -6.99 -7.94 -0.35
C ALA A 37 -7.72 -6.62 -0.03
N LYS A 38 -8.80 -6.71 0.75
CA LYS A 38 -9.53 -5.54 1.28
C LYS A 38 -8.71 -4.80 2.33
N VAL A 39 -7.94 -5.56 3.11
CA VAL A 39 -7.12 -5.06 4.22
C VAL A 39 -5.65 -5.20 3.85
N LEU A 40 -4.89 -4.13 4.01
CA LEU A 40 -3.44 -4.15 3.92
C LEU A 40 -2.90 -4.72 5.24
N PRO A 41 -2.13 -5.82 5.22
CA PRO A 41 -1.48 -6.31 6.40
C PRO A 41 -0.40 -5.31 6.86
N PRO A 42 -0.10 -5.24 8.17
CA PRO A 42 0.73 -4.19 8.75
C PRO A 42 2.16 -4.16 8.20
N ASN A 43 2.73 -5.31 7.86
CA ASN A 43 4.02 -5.44 7.16
C ASN A 43 4.04 -4.69 5.83
N VAL A 44 2.97 -4.81 5.02
CA VAL A 44 2.83 -4.13 3.73
C VAL A 44 2.68 -2.63 3.92
N VAL A 45 1.89 -2.20 4.92
CA VAL A 45 1.74 -0.78 5.25
C VAL A 45 3.09 -0.18 5.62
N GLN A 46 3.87 -0.87 6.47
CA GLN A 46 5.18 -0.40 6.88
C GLN A 46 6.18 -0.38 5.73
N PHE A 47 6.14 -1.37 4.83
CA PHE A 47 6.95 -1.37 3.62
C PHE A 47 6.63 -0.16 2.72
N LEU A 48 5.34 0.06 2.45
CA LEU A 48 4.89 1.19 1.63
C LEU A 48 5.20 2.52 2.31
N ALA A 49 5.04 2.63 3.62
CA ALA A 49 5.37 3.83 4.37
C ALA A 49 6.86 4.17 4.29
N ASN A 50 7.74 3.18 4.45
CA ASN A 50 9.18 3.38 4.28
C ASN A 50 9.55 3.74 2.82
N LYS A 51 8.95 3.08 1.83
CA LYS A 51 9.27 3.33 0.41
C LYS A 51 8.74 4.66 -0.10
N LEU A 52 7.54 5.03 0.33
CA LEU A 52 6.83 6.23 -0.12
C LEU A 52 7.02 7.41 0.85
N CYS A 53 7.88 7.25 1.87
CA CYS A 53 8.11 8.24 2.93
C CYS A 53 6.79 8.76 3.54
N LEU A 54 5.85 7.86 3.79
CA LEU A 54 4.56 8.19 4.40
C LEU A 54 4.72 8.13 5.91
N ASP A 55 4.26 9.17 6.59
CA ASP A 55 4.09 9.16 8.04
C ASP A 55 2.74 8.48 8.35
N VAL A 56 2.78 7.23 8.82
CA VAL A 56 1.61 6.34 9.01
C VAL A 56 1.33 6.01 10.47
#